data_AF-M0EIC7-F1
#
_entry.id   AF-M0EIC7-F1
#
_cell.length_a   1.000
_cell.length_b   1.000
_cell.length_c   1.000
_cell.angle_alpha   90.00
_cell.angle_beta   90.00
_cell.angle_gamma   90.00
#
_symmetry.space_group_name_H-M   'P 1'
#
loop_
_entity.id
_entity.type
_entity.pdbx_description
1 polymer ?
#
loop_
_entity_poly.entity_id
_entity_poly.type
_entity_poly.pdbx_seq_one_letter_code
_entity_poly.pdbx_strand_id
1 'polypeptide(L)'
;MGGDRQSVKTYVPTEQKDVWRDHADELDMSLSEFVRTMVQAGRRGFAPAESPEREEPASEPSDPRGHDLKSGVREALESGPRSWDELVEAVVGDVEDELEATLDELQDRNRVRYSGRDGGYVLTDE
;
A
#
# COMPACT_ATOMS: atom_id res chain seq x y z
N MET A 1 33.08 13.71 14.65
CA MET A 1 32.40 14.90 14.09
C MET A 1 30.90 14.68 14.26
N GLY A 2 30.30 15.23 15.33
CA GLY A 2 28.88 15.04 15.61
C GLY A 2 28.05 15.90 14.67
N GLY A 3 27.47 15.30 13.64
CA GLY A 3 26.72 16.02 12.61
C GLY A 3 25.53 16.78 13.19
N ASP A 4 25.36 18.01 12.71
CA ASP A 4 24.22 18.88 12.96
C ASP A 4 22.90 18.13 12.69
N ARG A 5 22.20 17.78 13.77
CA ARG A 5 20.86 17.20 13.73
C ARG A 5 19.86 18.25 14.18
N GLN A 6 18.88 18.57 13.34
CA GLN A 6 17.81 19.49 13.68
C GLN A 6 16.52 18.71 13.93
N SER A 7 15.83 19.01 15.02
CA SER A 7 14.56 18.36 15.35
C SER A 7 13.45 18.84 14.42
N VAL A 8 12.68 17.91 13.88
CA VAL A 8 11.47 18.18 13.08
C VAL A 8 10.26 17.76 13.91
N LYS A 9 9.21 18.59 13.92
CA LYS A 9 7.93 18.29 14.57
C LYS A 9 6.84 18.23 13.52
N THR A 10 6.03 17.20 13.58
CA THR A 10 4.84 17.03 12.74
C THR A 10 3.70 16.48 13.59
N TYR A 11 2.48 16.56 13.07
CA TYR A 11 1.29 16.00 13.70
C TYR A 11 0.82 14.79 12.91
N VAL A 12 0.38 13.77 13.62
CA VAL A 12 -0.17 12.53 13.08
C VAL A 12 -1.41 12.16 13.89
N PRO A 13 -2.38 11.44 13.29
CA PRO A 13 -3.48 10.85 14.05
C PRO A 13 -2.97 10.01 15.23
N THR A 14 -3.74 9.99 16.32
CA THR A 14 -3.37 9.31 17.56
C THR A 14 -3.19 7.82 17.34
N GLU A 15 -4.09 7.21 16.57
CA GLU A 15 -4.13 5.78 16.28
C GLU A 15 -2.88 5.38 15.48
N GLN A 16 -2.48 6.21 14.52
CA GLN A 16 -1.28 5.99 13.72
C GLN A 16 0.00 6.04 14.57
N LYS A 17 0.04 6.94 15.55
CA LYS A 17 1.18 7.03 16.48
C LYS A 17 1.27 5.80 17.37
N ASP A 18 0.14 5.23 17.77
CA ASP A 18 0.11 4.03 18.61
C ASP A 18 0.64 2.82 17.84
N VAL A 19 0.20 2.60 16.61
CA VAL A 19 0.75 1.56 15.72
C VAL A 19 2.28 1.70 15.56
N TRP A 20 2.78 2.92 15.40
CA TRP A 20 4.23 3.13 15.30
C TRP A 20 4.99 2.89 16.60
N ARG A 21 4.35 3.06 17.76
CA ARG A 21 4.97 2.71 19.05
C ARG A 21 5.09 1.21 19.17
N ASP A 22 4.02 0.48 18.86
CA ASP A 22 4.01 -0.98 18.91
C ASP A 22 5.11 -1.55 18.01
N HIS A 23 5.22 -1.08 16.76
CA HIS A 23 6.29 -1.49 15.85
C HIS A 23 7.69 -1.10 16.31
N ALA A 24 7.84 0.07 16.97
CA ALA A 24 9.12 0.49 17.50
C ALA A 24 9.56 -0.41 18.68
N ASP A 25 8.62 -0.80 19.53
CA ASP A 25 8.85 -1.73 20.63
C ASP A 25 9.19 -3.14 20.10
N GLU A 26 8.50 -3.61 19.05
CA GLU A 26 8.82 -4.88 18.38
C GLU A 26 10.23 -4.92 17.80
N LEU A 27 10.76 -3.77 17.38
CA LEU A 27 12.10 -3.62 16.80
C LEU A 27 13.15 -3.14 17.81
N ASP A 28 12.82 -3.10 19.11
CA ASP A 28 13.69 -2.66 20.22
C ASP A 28 14.32 -1.27 19.97
N MET A 29 13.54 -0.34 19.39
CA MET A 29 14.01 0.99 19.04
C MET A 29 13.10 2.10 19.57
N SER A 30 13.68 3.29 19.75
CA SER A 30 12.86 4.44 20.12
C SER A 30 11.91 4.84 18.97
N LEU A 31 10.73 5.38 19.30
CA LEU A 31 9.79 5.91 18.31
C LEU A 31 10.44 6.92 17.34
N SER A 32 11.34 7.77 17.83
CA SER A 32 12.07 8.74 17.00
C SER A 32 13.03 8.07 16.02
N GLU A 33 13.61 6.93 16.41
CA GLU A 33 14.49 6.13 15.56
C GLU A 33 13.68 5.38 14.50
N PHE A 34 12.57 4.77 14.90
CA PHE A 34 11.62 4.12 14.00
C PHE A 34 11.12 5.08 12.92
N VAL A 35 10.61 6.25 13.32
CA VAL A 35 10.13 7.28 12.39
C VAL A 35 11.24 7.76 11.45
N ARG A 36 12.46 7.94 11.95
CA ARG A 36 13.61 8.32 11.11
C ARG A 36 13.89 7.24 10.05
N THR A 37 13.91 5.96 10.43
CA THR A 37 14.16 4.84 9.52
C THR A 37 13.07 4.73 8.46
N MET A 38 11.79 4.80 8.86
CA MET A 38 10.64 4.81 7.94
C MET A 38 10.71 5.95 6.92
N VAL A 39 11.01 7.18 7.37
CA VAL A 39 11.14 8.34 6.49
C VAL A 39 12.33 8.20 5.53
N GLN A 40 13.46 7.66 6.00
CA GLN A 40 14.62 7.39 5.16
C GLN A 40 14.35 6.29 4.13
N ALA A 41 13.60 5.25 4.49
CA ALA A 41 13.15 4.20 3.57
C ALA A 41 12.18 4.78 2.53
N GLY A 42 11.15 5.51 2.95
CA GLY A 42 10.21 6.18 2.05
C GLY A 42 10.90 7.14 1.07
N ARG A 43 11.87 7.94 1.54
CA ARG A 43 12.65 8.84 0.67
C ARG A 43 13.53 8.12 -0.36
N ARG A 44 13.98 6.88 -0.11
CA ARG A 44 14.76 6.11 -1.09
C ARG A 44 13.95 5.81 -2.36
N GLY A 45 12.64 5.60 -2.23
CA GLY A 45 11.74 5.44 -3.38
C GLY A 45 11.52 6.71 -4.22
N PHE A 46 11.92 7.88 -3.71
CA PHE A 46 11.79 9.18 -4.39
C PHE A 46 13.14 9.82 -4.77
N ALA A 47 14.27 9.19 -4.44
CA ALA A 47 15.59 9.69 -4.83
C ALA A 47 15.91 9.23 -6.27
N PRO A 48 16.39 10.12 -7.16
CA PRO A 48 16.92 9.70 -8.45
C PRO A 48 18.10 8.75 -8.21
N ALA A 49 18.08 7.59 -8.87
CA ALA A 49 19.01 6.50 -8.63
C ALA A 49 20.47 6.90 -8.95
N GLU A 50 21.26 7.18 -7.91
CA GLU A 50 22.72 7.23 -7.98
C GLU A 50 23.31 6.30 -6.87
N SER A 51 23.26 4.98 -7.14
CA SER A 51 24.11 3.83 -6.70
C SER A 51 24.58 3.65 -5.22
N PRO A 52 25.01 2.43 -4.79
CA PRO A 52 24.94 1.11 -5.41
C PRO A 52 24.00 0.15 -4.64
N GLU A 53 23.64 -0.92 -5.35
CA GLU A 53 22.77 -2.01 -4.92
C GLU A 53 23.28 -2.66 -3.63
N ARG A 54 22.54 -2.46 -2.52
CA ARG A 54 22.47 -3.46 -1.46
C ARG A 54 21.33 -4.37 -1.87
N GLU A 55 21.68 -5.57 -2.31
CA GLU A 55 20.73 -6.67 -2.53
C GLU A 55 19.97 -6.90 -1.21
N GLU A 56 18.82 -6.24 -1.08
CA GLU A 56 17.77 -6.75 -0.20
C GLU A 56 17.32 -8.07 -0.84
N PRO A 57 17.11 -9.15 -0.05
CA PRO A 57 16.44 -10.31 -0.60
C PRO A 57 15.17 -9.78 -1.24
N ALA A 58 14.93 -10.16 -2.50
CA ALA A 58 13.71 -9.80 -3.21
C ALA A 58 12.53 -10.20 -2.34
N SER A 59 12.07 -9.25 -1.53
CA SER A 59 10.71 -9.25 -1.05
C SER A 59 9.98 -9.04 -2.35
N GLU A 60 9.44 -10.14 -2.87
CA GLU A 60 8.40 -10.09 -3.88
C GLU A 60 7.52 -8.92 -3.46
N PRO A 61 7.36 -7.88 -4.29
CA PRO A 61 6.47 -6.80 -3.95
C PRO A 61 5.08 -7.42 -3.91
N SER A 62 4.69 -7.91 -2.73
CA SER A 62 3.32 -8.13 -2.36
C SER A 62 2.74 -6.74 -2.08
N ASP A 63 2.78 -5.91 -3.13
CA ASP A 63 1.94 -4.74 -3.27
C ASP A 63 1.03 -4.99 -4.48
N PRO A 64 0.09 -5.96 -4.37
CA PRO A 64 -0.86 -6.22 -5.44
C PRO A 64 -1.66 -4.94 -5.78
N ARG A 65 -1.87 -4.03 -4.82
CA ARG A 65 -2.71 -2.83 -5.02
C ARG A 65 -1.98 -1.62 -5.60
N GLY A 66 -0.70 -1.41 -5.26
CA GLY A 66 0.07 -0.25 -5.71
C GLY A 66 0.67 -0.40 -7.10
N HIS A 67 0.95 -1.64 -7.53
CA HIS A 67 1.35 -1.93 -8.90
C HIS A 67 0.18 -1.75 -9.89
N ASP A 68 -1.05 -1.96 -9.43
CA ASP A 68 -2.24 -1.98 -10.27
C ASP A 68 -2.64 -0.59 -10.77
N LEU A 69 -2.82 0.39 -9.89
CA LEU A 69 -3.22 1.75 -10.28
C LEU A 69 -2.26 2.39 -11.29
N LYS A 70 -0.95 2.27 -11.04
CA LYS A 70 0.07 2.83 -11.94
C LYS A 70 0.08 2.09 -13.28
N SER A 71 -0.19 0.80 -13.28
CA SER A 71 -0.25 -0.02 -14.49
C SER A 71 -1.52 0.26 -15.28
N GLY A 72 -2.69 0.32 -14.65
CA GLY A 72 -3.97 0.66 -15.27
C GLY A 72 -3.98 2.06 -15.90
N VAL A 73 -3.42 3.08 -15.21
CA VAL A 73 -3.27 4.42 -15.81
C VAL A 73 -2.35 4.40 -17.03
N ARG A 74 -1.26 3.62 -16.98
CA ARG A 74 -0.34 3.49 -18.13
C ARG A 74 -1.03 2.80 -19.30
N GLU A 75 -1.68 1.67 -19.04
CA GLU A 75 -2.39 0.87 -20.05
C GLU A 75 -3.52 1.67 -20.72
N ALA A 76 -4.32 2.39 -19.93
CA ALA A 76 -5.36 3.27 -20.44
C ALA A 76 -4.83 4.35 -21.40
N LEU A 77 -3.61 4.84 -21.16
CA LEU A 77 -2.93 5.85 -21.98
C LEU A 77 -2.15 5.28 -23.18
N GLU A 78 -1.85 3.97 -23.22
CA GLU A 78 -1.21 3.33 -24.38
C GLU A 78 -2.10 3.41 -25.64
N SER A 79 -3.42 3.44 -25.43
CA SER A 79 -4.41 3.63 -26.50
C SER A 79 -4.55 5.08 -26.99
N GLY A 80 -3.90 6.04 -26.32
CA GLY A 80 -3.91 7.46 -26.67
C GLY A 80 -4.29 8.39 -25.50
N PRO A 81 -4.34 9.71 -25.74
CA PRO A 81 -4.71 10.68 -24.71
C PRO A 81 -6.15 10.44 -24.22
N ARG A 82 -6.34 10.47 -22.90
CA ARG A 82 -7.62 10.30 -22.22
C ARG A 82 -7.92 11.51 -21.33
N SER A 83 -9.20 11.82 -21.18
CA SER A 83 -9.69 12.75 -20.17
C SER A 83 -9.61 12.15 -18.77
N TRP A 84 -9.76 12.98 -17.74
CA TRP A 84 -9.78 12.53 -16.35
C TRP A 84 -10.87 11.47 -16.11
N ASP A 85 -12.09 11.72 -16.59
CA ASP A 85 -13.21 10.81 -16.39
C ASP A 85 -12.97 9.45 -17.07
N GLU A 86 -12.40 9.44 -18.28
CA GLU A 86 -12.03 8.19 -18.96
C GLU A 86 -10.94 7.40 -18.24
N LEU A 87 -9.99 8.07 -17.59
CA LEU A 87 -8.95 7.40 -16.80
C LEU A 87 -9.53 6.80 -15.52
N VAL A 88 -10.45 7.51 -14.86
CA VAL A 88 -11.15 6.98 -13.68
C VAL A 88 -11.98 5.77 -14.07
N GLU A 89 -12.72 5.82 -15.17
CA GLU A 89 -13.54 4.69 -15.63
C GLU A 89 -12.69 3.46 -15.95
N ALA A 90 -11.56 3.63 -16.65
CA ALA A 90 -10.64 2.54 -16.96
C ALA A 90 -10.08 1.89 -15.69
N VAL A 91 -9.53 2.69 -14.78
CA VAL A 91 -8.92 2.19 -13.54
C VAL A 91 -9.96 1.57 -12.60
N VAL A 92 -11.15 2.16 -12.48
CA VAL A 92 -12.20 1.61 -11.62
C VAL A 92 -12.69 0.27 -12.16
N GLY A 93 -12.84 0.12 -13.48
CA GLY A 93 -13.19 -1.16 -14.09
C GLY A 93 -12.20 -2.27 -13.73
N ASP A 94 -10.89 -2.01 -13.86
CA ASP A 94 -9.86 -2.98 -13.51
C ASP A 94 -9.93 -3.40 -12.01
N VAL A 95 -10.19 -2.43 -11.13
CA VAL A 95 -10.35 -2.70 -9.68
C VAL A 95 -11.64 -3.47 -9.38
N GLU A 96 -12.73 -3.22 -10.11
CA GLU A 96 -13.99 -3.96 -9.98
C GLU A 96 -13.81 -5.43 -10.39
N ASP A 97 -13.10 -5.69 -11.50
CA ASP A 97 -12.78 -7.04 -11.97
C ASP A 97 -11.89 -7.79 -10.96
N GLU A 98 -10.86 -7.14 -10.40
CA GLU A 98 -10.00 -7.74 -9.36
C GLU A 98 -10.80 -8.07 -8.09
N LEU A 99 -11.70 -7.18 -7.68
CA LEU A 99 -12.56 -7.39 -6.52
C LEU A 99 -13.49 -8.58 -6.74
N GLU A 100 -14.10 -8.71 -7.92
CA GLU A 100 -14.94 -9.85 -8.28
C GLU A 100 -14.14 -11.16 -8.20
N ALA A 101 -12.96 -11.23 -8.84
CA ALA A 101 -12.11 -12.41 -8.80
C ALA A 101 -11.69 -12.81 -7.37
N THR A 102 -11.35 -11.82 -6.54
CA THR A 102 -10.99 -12.05 -5.13
C THR A 102 -12.18 -12.58 -4.33
N LEU A 103 -13.38 -12.04 -4.55
CA LEU A 103 -14.59 -12.51 -3.87
C LEU A 103 -14.94 -13.94 -4.28
N ASP A 104 -14.83 -14.29 -5.56
CA ASP A 104 -15.04 -15.64 -6.07
C ASP A 104 -14.07 -16.64 -5.42
N GLU A 105 -12.78 -16.30 -5.37
CA GLU A 105 -11.76 -17.15 -4.73
C GLU A 105 -12.03 -17.38 -3.24
N LEU A 106 -12.48 -16.34 -2.53
CA LEU A 106 -12.85 -16.44 -1.11
C LEU A 106 -14.13 -17.25 -0.91
N GLN A 107 -15.10 -17.19 -1.84
CA GLN A 107 -16.31 -18.00 -1.80
C GLN A 107 -16.03 -19.47 -2.06
N ASP A 108 -15.17 -19.79 -3.04
CA ASP A 108 -14.73 -21.15 -3.33
C ASP A 108 -14.06 -21.81 -2.11
N ARG A 109 -13.33 -21.01 -1.33
CA ARG A 109 -12.73 -21.43 -0.05
C ARG A 109 -13.68 -21.41 1.14
N ASN A 110 -14.96 -21.13 0.91
CA ASN A 110 -16.01 -20.99 1.94
C ASN A 110 -15.67 -19.96 3.03
N ARG A 111 -14.86 -18.95 2.71
CA ARG A 111 -14.45 -17.89 3.66
C ARG A 111 -15.42 -16.71 3.68
N VAL A 112 -16.08 -16.45 2.56
CA VAL A 112 -17.13 -15.43 2.44
C VAL A 112 -18.35 -16.02 1.74
N ARG A 113 -19.51 -15.40 1.94
CA ARG A 113 -20.75 -15.73 1.22
C ARG A 113 -21.61 -14.50 1.02
N TYR A 114 -22.40 -14.47 -0.04
CA TYR A 114 -23.38 -13.41 -0.23
C TYR A 114 -24.61 -13.60 0.69
N SER A 115 -24.88 -12.62 1.55
CA SER A 115 -26.11 -12.52 2.33
C SER A 115 -27.12 -11.63 1.60
N GLY A 116 -28.12 -12.26 0.98
CA GLY A 116 -29.21 -11.50 0.35
C GLY A 116 -30.06 -10.70 1.33
N ARG A 117 -30.04 -11.04 2.63
CA ARG A 117 -30.74 -10.27 3.67
C ARG A 117 -30.03 -8.96 3.99
N ASP A 118 -28.71 -9.02 4.09
CA ASP A 118 -27.87 -7.87 4.43
C ASP A 118 -27.44 -7.08 3.18
N GLY A 119 -27.72 -7.61 1.99
CA GLY A 119 -27.44 -6.96 0.71
C GLY A 119 -25.95 -6.93 0.36
N GLY A 120 -25.16 -7.89 0.85
CA GLY A 120 -23.71 -7.88 0.68
C GLY A 120 -23.03 -9.17 1.09
N TYR A 121 -21.70 -9.18 1.05
CA TYR A 121 -20.88 -10.33 1.43
C TYR A 121 -20.63 -10.33 2.94
N VAL A 122 -20.76 -11.49 3.56
CA VAL A 122 -20.47 -11.71 4.98
C VAL A 122 -19.37 -12.77 5.10
N LEU A 123 -18.55 -12.68 6.15
CA LEU A 123 -17.62 -13.74 6.51
C LEU A 123 -18.41 -14.99 6.91
N THR A 124 -17.88 -16.15 6.54
CA THR A 124 -18.37 -17.42 7.04
C THR A 124 -17.47 -17.82 8.21
N ASP A 125 -18.04 -17.87 9.42
CA ASP A 125 -17.40 -18.53 10.55
C ASP A 125 -17.26 -20.03 10.20
N GLU A 126 -16.05 -20.58 10.31
CA GLU A 126 -15.74 -22.00 10.01
C GLU A 126 -16.69 -23.00 10.69
#